data_AF-A0A1I2TMQ7-F1
#
_entry.id   AF-A0A1I2TMQ7-F1
#
_cell.length_a   1.000
_cell.length_b   1.000
_cell.length_c   1.000
_cell.angle_alpha   90.00
_cell.angle_beta   90.00
_cell.angle_gamma   90.00
#
_symmetry.space_group_name_H-M   'P 1'
#
loop_
_entity.id
_entity.type
_entity.pdbx_description
1 polymer ?
#
loop_
_entity_poly.entity_id
_entity_poly.type
_entity_poly.pdbx_seq_one_letter_code
_entity_poly.pdbx_strand_id
1 'polypeptide(L)'
;MSINWHRQSGLTFIELILFIIIVGIAAAAILRTLANTNVASADPVRRKQALLIAEGLLEEVQLAAFTFCDPADTTENPAAPANCATPEVLGPEAGNARPYDNINDYAPNLGVSYAAFNNAAGKLVDAAGNQLGVSGYAATLTLRAEPLNGIPSTAAVATQEVLRLTVRVTHGAQAGDFVELDAYRTRHAPQVAQ
;
A
#
# COMPACT_ATOMS: atom_id res chain seq x y z
N MET A 1 59.25 24.36 -44.62
CA MET A 1 58.09 24.11 -43.74
C MET A 1 58.65 23.82 -42.35
N SER A 2 58.82 24.84 -41.49
CA SER A 2 59.47 24.67 -40.19
C SER A 2 58.42 24.39 -39.11
N ILE A 3 58.58 23.26 -38.41
CA ILE A 3 57.75 22.87 -37.27
C ILE A 3 58.29 23.61 -36.04
N ASN A 4 57.53 24.59 -35.55
CA ASN A 4 57.84 25.31 -34.32
C ASN A 4 57.46 24.44 -33.11
N TRP A 5 58.44 23.73 -32.55
CA TRP A 5 58.30 23.04 -31.27
C TRP A 5 58.26 24.07 -30.15
N HIS A 6 57.08 24.27 -29.57
CA HIS A 6 56.94 25.10 -28.37
C HIS A 6 57.62 24.38 -27.20
N ARG A 7 58.60 25.04 -26.57
CA ARG A 7 59.25 24.54 -25.35
C ARG A 7 58.19 24.47 -24.24
N GLN A 8 57.99 23.29 -23.64
CA GLN A 8 57.18 23.19 -22.42
C GLN A 8 57.86 23.95 -21.29
N SER A 9 57.23 25.02 -20.82
CA SER A 9 57.54 25.63 -19.53
C SER A 9 56.93 24.74 -18.43
N GLY A 10 57.76 24.24 -17.52
CA GLY A 10 57.30 23.49 -16.36
C GLY A 10 56.44 24.35 -15.41
N LEU A 11 55.75 23.70 -14.49
CA LEU A 11 54.91 24.35 -13.48
C LEU A 11 55.76 24.75 -12.26
N THR A 12 55.42 25.87 -11.64
CA THR A 12 56.04 26.26 -10.36
C THR A 12 55.51 25.38 -9.21
N PHE A 13 56.28 25.27 -8.12
CA PHE A 13 55.88 24.48 -6.96
C PHE A 13 54.56 24.99 -6.34
N ILE A 14 54.36 26.31 -6.34
CA ILE A 14 53.12 26.93 -5.86
C ILE A 14 51.92 26.63 -6.76
N GLU A 15 52.10 26.62 -8.09
CA GLU A 15 51.04 26.23 -9.03
C GLU A 15 50.61 24.77 -8.85
N LEU A 16 51.57 23.86 -8.64
CA LEU A 16 51.25 22.44 -8.37
C LEU A 16 50.43 22.28 -7.09
N ILE A 17 50.82 22.97 -6.00
CA ILE A 17 50.09 22.93 -4.73
C ILE A 17 48.67 23.47 -4.92
N LEU A 18 48.51 24.62 -5.56
CA LEU A 18 47.20 25.21 -5.82
C LEU A 18 46.33 24.32 -6.71
N PHE A 19 46.92 23.68 -7.72
CA PHE A 19 46.21 22.73 -8.57
C PHE A 19 45.65 21.54 -7.77
N ILE A 20 46.47 20.92 -6.92
CA ILE A 20 46.04 19.80 -6.07
C ILE A 20 44.95 20.24 -5.09
N ILE A 21 45.05 21.43 -4.49
CA ILE A 21 44.02 21.98 -3.60
C ILE A 21 42.69 22.17 -4.34
N ILE A 22 42.71 22.81 -5.51
CA ILE A 22 41.51 23.09 -6.30
C ILE A 22 40.83 21.78 -6.72
N VAL A 23 41.61 20.83 -7.26
CA VAL A 23 41.08 19.51 -7.66
C VAL A 23 40.56 18.74 -6.46
N GLY A 24 41.24 18.80 -5.31
CA GLY A 24 40.80 18.16 -4.07
C GLY A 24 39.45 18.68 -3.58
N ILE A 25 39.25 20.01 -3.57
CA ILE A 25 37.99 20.63 -3.18
C ILE A 25 36.87 20.26 -4.18
N ALA A 26 37.16 20.32 -5.48
CA ALA A 26 36.20 19.94 -6.53
C ALA A 26 35.77 18.47 -6.41
N ALA A 27 36.71 17.55 -6.21
CA ALA A 27 36.42 16.13 -6.02
C ALA A 27 35.61 15.88 -4.75
N ALA A 28 35.95 16.53 -3.64
CA ALA A 28 35.19 16.42 -2.38
C ALA A 28 33.74 16.90 -2.54
N ALA A 29 33.53 18.01 -3.27
CA ALA A 29 32.18 18.51 -3.55
C ALA A 29 31.36 17.51 -4.39
N ILE A 30 31.94 16.93 -5.45
CA ILE A 30 31.29 15.93 -6.30
C ILE A 30 30.96 14.65 -5.51
N LEU A 31 31.89 14.17 -4.70
CA LEU A 31 31.64 12.97 -3.88
C LEU A 31 30.53 13.21 -2.85
N ARG A 32 30.47 14.41 -2.25
CA ARG A 32 29.40 14.80 -1.32
C ARG A 32 28.04 14.81 -2.01
N THR A 33 27.93 15.35 -3.23
CA THR A 33 26.66 15.37 -3.96
C THR A 33 26.24 13.96 -4.37
N LEU A 34 27.15 13.14 -4.89
CA LEU A 34 26.88 11.74 -5.25
C LEU A 34 26.42 10.92 -4.03
N ALA A 35 27.06 11.09 -2.87
CA ALA A 35 26.65 10.42 -1.64
C ALA A 35 25.22 10.79 -1.22
N ASN A 36 24.87 12.08 -1.27
CA ASN A 36 23.53 12.55 -0.96
C ASN A 36 22.48 12.02 -1.95
N THR A 37 22.79 11.99 -3.25
CA THR A 37 21.89 11.45 -4.28
C THR A 37 21.66 9.94 -4.09
N ASN A 38 22.69 9.18 -3.70
CA ASN A 38 22.55 7.74 -3.46
C ASN A 38 21.63 7.42 -2.27
N VAL A 39 21.75 8.16 -1.16
CA VAL A 39 20.85 7.99 0.01
C VAL A 39 19.41 8.35 -0.36
N ALA A 40 19.20 9.45 -1.09
CA ALA A 40 17.88 9.86 -1.54
C ALA A 40 17.24 8.93 -2.61
N SER A 41 18.00 7.99 -3.18
CA SER A 41 17.53 7.10 -4.26
C SER A 41 16.93 5.77 -3.77
N ALA A 42 17.14 5.39 -2.51
CA ALA A 42 16.60 4.15 -1.95
C ALA A 42 15.11 4.28 -1.53
N ASP A 43 14.72 5.45 -1.03
CA ASP A 43 13.35 5.70 -0.55
C ASP A 43 12.29 5.61 -1.67
N PRO A 44 12.53 6.14 -2.89
CA PRO A 44 11.59 5.99 -3.99
C PRO A 44 11.29 4.53 -4.37
N VAL A 45 12.28 3.64 -4.30
CA VAL A 45 12.07 2.20 -4.61
C VAL A 45 11.20 1.55 -3.54
N ARG A 46 11.49 1.82 -2.26
CA ARG A 46 10.71 1.28 -1.14
C ARG A 46 9.25 1.74 -1.19
N ARG A 47 9.03 3.02 -1.47
CA ARG A 47 7.70 3.62 -1.61
C ARG A 47 6.93 3.08 -2.81
N LYS A 48 7.59 2.90 -3.96
CA LYS A 48 6.95 2.30 -5.16
C LYS A 48 6.54 0.85 -4.90
N GLN A 49 7.38 0.07 -4.24
CA GLN A 49 7.02 -1.29 -3.86
C GLN A 49 5.87 -1.30 -2.84
N ALA A 50 5.85 -0.38 -1.87
CA ALA A 50 4.72 -0.22 -0.94
C ALA A 50 3.42 0.10 -1.68
N LEU A 51 3.48 0.96 -2.71
CA LEU A 51 2.33 1.29 -3.55
C LEU A 51 1.83 0.08 -4.33
N LEU A 52 2.72 -0.70 -4.97
CA LEU A 52 2.33 -1.92 -5.69
C LEU A 52 1.68 -2.95 -4.76
N ILE A 53 2.20 -3.10 -3.53
CA ILE A 53 1.58 -3.95 -2.50
C ILE A 53 0.20 -3.39 -2.14
N ALA A 54 0.08 -2.08 -1.90
CA ALA A 54 -1.18 -1.46 -1.52
C ALA A 54 -2.24 -1.61 -2.62
N GLU A 55 -1.87 -1.40 -3.89
CA GLU A 55 -2.77 -1.55 -5.04
C GLU A 55 -3.26 -2.98 -5.18
N GLY A 56 -2.36 -3.97 -5.11
CA GLY A 56 -2.75 -5.39 -5.21
C GLY A 56 -3.63 -5.86 -4.05
N LEU A 57 -3.33 -5.43 -2.82
CA LEU A 57 -4.17 -5.75 -1.65
C LEU A 57 -5.54 -5.06 -1.73
N LEU A 58 -5.58 -3.81 -2.21
CA LEU A 58 -6.84 -3.09 -2.39
C LEU A 58 -7.69 -3.73 -3.49
N GLU A 59 -7.08 -4.17 -4.58
CA GLU A 59 -7.75 -4.90 -5.66
C GLU A 59 -8.34 -6.22 -5.17
N GLU A 60 -7.59 -6.99 -4.37
CA GLU A 60 -8.09 -8.23 -3.74
C GLU A 60 -9.38 -7.97 -2.95
N VAL A 61 -9.40 -6.95 -2.08
CA VAL A 61 -10.57 -6.62 -1.27
C VAL A 61 -11.73 -6.08 -2.13
N GLN A 62 -11.44 -5.31 -3.19
CA GLN A 62 -12.49 -4.77 -4.07
C GLN A 62 -13.16 -5.84 -4.94
N LEU A 63 -12.46 -6.94 -5.22
CA LEU A 63 -12.98 -8.08 -5.99
C LEU A 63 -13.84 -9.03 -5.16
N ALA A 64 -13.80 -8.94 -3.84
CA ALA A 64 -14.70 -9.68 -2.96
C ALA A 64 -16.16 -9.25 -3.18
N ALA A 65 -17.09 -10.15 -2.86
CA ALA A 65 -18.51 -9.85 -2.88
C ALA A 65 -18.86 -8.75 -1.87
N PHE A 66 -20.01 -8.14 -2.06
CA PHE A 66 -20.59 -7.23 -1.07
C PHE A 66 -22.10 -7.49 -1.03
N THR A 67 -22.48 -8.59 -0.38
CA THR A 67 -23.83 -9.18 -0.41
C THR A 67 -24.46 -9.19 0.99
N PHE A 68 -25.77 -9.47 1.06
CA PHE A 68 -26.49 -9.62 2.34
C PHE A 68 -26.41 -11.06 2.88
N CYS A 69 -26.25 -12.02 1.97
CA CYS A 69 -25.98 -13.40 2.31
C CYS A 69 -24.48 -13.66 2.16
N ASP A 70 -24.01 -14.63 2.94
CA ASP A 70 -22.74 -15.29 2.72
C ASP A 70 -22.67 -15.75 1.24
N PRO A 71 -21.55 -15.52 0.53
CA PRO A 71 -21.40 -15.95 -0.87
C PRO A 71 -21.54 -17.46 -1.12
N ALA A 72 -21.44 -18.31 -0.10
CA ALA A 72 -21.74 -19.73 -0.15
C ALA A 72 -23.25 -20.05 -0.07
N ASP A 73 -24.10 -19.06 0.22
CA ASP A 73 -25.56 -19.17 0.18
C ASP A 73 -26.07 -19.32 -1.27
N THR A 74 -27.11 -20.12 -1.46
CA THR A 74 -27.78 -20.33 -2.74
C THR A 74 -28.90 -19.31 -3.04
N THR A 75 -29.15 -18.37 -2.13
CA THR A 75 -30.22 -17.38 -2.22
C THR A 75 -29.85 -16.29 -3.21
N GLU A 76 -30.54 -16.26 -4.33
CA GLU A 76 -30.36 -15.24 -5.36
C GLU A 76 -31.08 -13.93 -4.99
N ASN A 77 -30.36 -12.82 -5.09
CA ASN A 77 -30.89 -11.45 -4.95
C ASN A 77 -31.70 -11.19 -3.66
N PRO A 78 -31.12 -11.41 -2.47
CA PRO A 78 -31.76 -11.09 -1.20
C PRO A 78 -32.05 -9.58 -1.09
N ALA A 79 -33.26 -9.22 -0.62
CA ALA A 79 -33.60 -7.82 -0.35
C ALA A 79 -33.09 -7.35 1.02
N ALA A 80 -32.84 -8.28 1.94
CA ALA A 80 -32.30 -8.05 3.28
C ALA A 80 -31.62 -9.33 3.81
N PRO A 81 -30.78 -9.25 4.86
CA PRO A 81 -30.15 -10.43 5.46
C PRO A 81 -31.14 -11.49 5.96
N ALA A 82 -32.36 -11.09 6.34
CA ALA A 82 -33.42 -12.01 6.77
C ALA A 82 -33.96 -12.91 5.64
N ASN A 83 -33.64 -12.61 4.38
CA ASN A 83 -34.00 -13.45 3.24
C ASN A 83 -32.96 -14.54 2.95
N CYS A 84 -31.81 -14.51 3.62
CA CYS A 84 -30.74 -15.48 3.45
C CYS A 84 -30.99 -16.74 4.29
N ALA A 85 -30.58 -17.89 3.76
CA ALA A 85 -30.45 -19.10 4.58
C ALA A 85 -29.25 -18.97 5.54
N THR A 86 -28.19 -18.33 5.06
CA THR A 86 -26.95 -18.00 5.76
C THR A 86 -26.69 -16.49 5.60
N PRO A 87 -27.16 -15.66 6.55
CA PRO A 87 -26.89 -14.23 6.51
C PRO A 87 -25.40 -13.93 6.67
N GLU A 88 -24.92 -12.96 5.92
CA GLU A 88 -23.55 -12.44 6.01
C GLU A 88 -23.28 -11.83 7.40
N VAL A 89 -22.07 -12.06 7.94
CA VAL A 89 -21.65 -11.51 9.24
C VAL A 89 -20.33 -10.74 9.11
N LEU A 90 -20.14 -9.71 9.95
CA LEU A 90 -18.88 -8.96 9.96
C LEU A 90 -17.72 -9.83 10.47
N GLY A 91 -16.65 -9.90 9.66
CA GLY A 91 -15.35 -10.45 10.04
C GLY A 91 -15.10 -11.86 9.53
N PRO A 92 -13.86 -12.37 9.66
CA PRO A 92 -13.46 -13.64 9.07
C PRO A 92 -14.34 -14.81 9.56
N GLU A 93 -14.91 -15.54 8.62
CA GLU A 93 -15.80 -16.67 8.89
C GLU A 93 -15.06 -18.02 8.94
N ALA A 94 -15.60 -18.98 9.68
CA ALA A 94 -14.94 -20.26 9.90
C ALA A 94 -14.92 -21.11 8.62
N GLY A 95 -13.73 -21.49 8.16
CA GLY A 95 -13.56 -22.30 6.95
C GLY A 95 -13.37 -21.48 5.67
N ASN A 96 -13.54 -20.16 5.75
CA ASN A 96 -13.20 -19.21 4.71
C ASN A 96 -11.74 -18.74 4.90
N ALA A 97 -10.93 -18.84 3.85
CA ALA A 97 -9.53 -18.43 3.84
C ALA A 97 -9.29 -17.47 2.69
N ARG A 98 -8.28 -16.59 2.83
CA ARG A 98 -8.02 -15.56 1.81
C ARG A 98 -7.82 -16.16 0.41
N PRO A 99 -8.31 -15.50 -0.66
CA PRO A 99 -9.08 -14.26 -0.62
C PRO A 99 -10.47 -14.51 -0.01
N TYR A 100 -10.87 -13.67 0.92
CA TYR A 100 -12.21 -13.81 1.51
C TYR A 100 -13.25 -13.49 0.45
N ASP A 101 -14.37 -14.17 0.53
CA ASP A 101 -15.45 -14.10 -0.43
C ASP A 101 -16.36 -12.88 -0.21
N ASN A 102 -16.43 -12.30 0.99
CA ASN A 102 -17.09 -11.02 1.23
C ASN A 102 -16.13 -9.93 1.73
N ILE A 103 -16.46 -8.68 1.41
CA ILE A 103 -15.61 -7.52 1.69
C ILE A 103 -15.45 -7.27 3.20
N ASN A 104 -16.48 -7.54 3.99
CA ASN A 104 -16.47 -7.35 5.44
C ASN A 104 -15.70 -8.44 6.20
N ASP A 105 -15.33 -9.53 5.56
CA ASP A 105 -14.52 -10.59 6.18
C ASP A 105 -13.08 -10.16 6.42
N TYR A 106 -12.60 -9.17 5.67
CA TYR A 106 -11.27 -8.64 5.85
C TYR A 106 -11.10 -7.83 7.15
N ALA A 107 -12.15 -7.58 7.93
CA ALA A 107 -12.02 -6.88 9.20
C ALA A 107 -13.01 -7.38 10.26
N PRO A 108 -12.55 -7.75 11.48
CA PRO A 108 -13.44 -8.19 12.54
C PRO A 108 -14.31 -7.06 13.13
N ASN A 109 -13.94 -5.79 12.90
CA ASN A 109 -14.66 -4.62 13.37
C ASN A 109 -14.52 -3.49 12.35
N LEU A 110 -15.61 -2.75 12.11
CA LEU A 110 -15.55 -1.54 11.31
C LEU A 110 -14.89 -0.39 12.08
N GLY A 111 -14.18 0.47 11.37
CA GLY A 111 -13.49 1.65 11.88
C GLY A 111 -12.18 1.35 12.63
N VAL A 112 -11.80 0.08 12.73
CA VAL A 112 -10.59 -0.40 13.40
C VAL A 112 -9.60 -0.89 12.37
N SER A 113 -8.33 -0.50 12.52
CA SER A 113 -7.25 -1.01 11.68
C SER A 113 -6.95 -2.46 12.03
N TYR A 114 -6.91 -3.32 11.01
CA TYR A 114 -6.71 -4.75 11.14
C TYR A 114 -5.66 -5.27 10.15
N ALA A 115 -4.78 -6.16 10.60
CA ALA A 115 -3.73 -6.76 9.78
C ALA A 115 -4.25 -7.95 8.96
N ALA A 116 -5.25 -7.71 8.12
CA ALA A 116 -5.95 -8.72 7.32
C ALA A 116 -5.02 -9.56 6.42
N PHE A 117 -3.85 -9.00 6.10
CA PHE A 117 -2.94 -9.53 5.08
C PHE A 117 -1.69 -10.18 5.67
N ASN A 118 -1.59 -10.27 7.00
CA ASN A 118 -0.40 -10.70 7.70
C ASN A 118 -0.63 -12.06 8.37
N ASN A 119 0.39 -12.92 8.36
CA ASN A 119 0.38 -14.13 9.18
C ASN A 119 0.57 -13.80 10.67
N ALA A 120 0.51 -14.83 11.52
CA ALA A 120 0.71 -14.70 12.97
C ALA A 120 2.09 -14.12 13.38
N ALA A 121 3.09 -14.17 12.48
CA ALA A 121 4.39 -13.55 12.68
C ALA A 121 4.46 -12.09 12.17
N GLY A 122 3.32 -11.51 11.76
CA GLY A 122 3.20 -10.15 11.28
C GLY A 122 3.77 -9.93 9.88
N LYS A 123 3.97 -10.99 9.08
CA LYS A 123 4.53 -10.91 7.72
C LYS A 123 3.43 -10.99 6.69
N LEU A 124 3.55 -10.19 5.62
CA LEU A 124 2.65 -10.24 4.49
C LEU A 124 2.65 -11.62 3.83
N VAL A 125 1.46 -12.12 3.55
CA VAL A 125 1.23 -13.40 2.87
C VAL A 125 0.37 -13.20 1.63
N ASP A 126 0.59 -14.07 0.64
CA ASP A 126 -0.32 -14.25 -0.49
C ASP A 126 -1.65 -14.86 -0.02
N ALA A 127 -2.60 -14.98 -0.95
CA ALA A 127 -3.89 -15.62 -0.70
C ALA A 127 -3.75 -17.05 -0.14
N ALA A 128 -2.78 -17.83 -0.62
CA ALA A 128 -2.54 -19.19 -0.14
C ALA A 128 -1.83 -19.24 1.23
N GLY A 129 -1.56 -18.10 1.86
CA GLY A 129 -0.90 -18.00 3.15
C GLY A 129 0.63 -18.11 3.08
N ASN A 130 1.22 -18.15 1.89
CA ASN A 130 2.68 -18.17 1.73
C ASN A 130 3.24 -16.76 1.91
N GLN A 131 4.37 -16.65 2.61
CA GLN A 131 5.03 -15.36 2.81
C GLN A 131 5.53 -14.78 1.48
N LEU A 132 5.16 -13.52 1.19
CA LEU A 132 5.53 -12.82 -0.05
C LEU A 132 7.04 -12.50 -0.20
N GLY A 133 7.88 -12.89 0.75
CA GLY A 133 9.32 -12.63 0.70
C GLY A 133 9.73 -11.15 0.83
N VAL A 134 8.79 -10.25 1.14
CA VAL A 134 9.04 -8.80 1.26
C VAL A 134 9.35 -8.41 2.72
N SER A 135 10.61 -8.11 3.01
CA SER A 135 11.03 -7.66 4.35
C SER A 135 10.86 -6.15 4.53
N GLY A 136 10.39 -5.73 5.70
CA GLY A 136 10.20 -4.32 6.04
C GLY A 136 8.86 -3.73 5.61
N TYR A 137 7.93 -4.59 5.16
CA TYR A 137 6.57 -4.22 4.79
C TYR A 137 5.54 -4.90 5.68
N ALA A 138 4.52 -4.15 6.08
CA ALA A 138 3.33 -4.65 6.74
C ALA A 138 2.12 -3.84 6.28
N ALA A 139 0.97 -4.49 6.14
CA ALA A 139 -0.25 -3.85 5.69
C ALA A 139 -1.36 -3.96 6.73
N THR A 140 -2.23 -2.96 6.76
CA THR A 140 -3.47 -2.97 7.51
C THR A 140 -4.61 -2.48 6.64
N LEU A 141 -5.80 -3.03 6.85
CA LEU A 141 -7.05 -2.56 6.28
C LEU A 141 -7.89 -1.91 7.38
N THR A 142 -8.54 -0.81 7.05
CA THR A 142 -9.67 -0.29 7.84
C THR A 142 -10.89 -0.21 6.93
N LEU A 143 -11.99 -0.83 7.36
CA LEU A 143 -13.29 -0.71 6.69
C LEU A 143 -14.18 0.25 7.47
N ARG A 144 -14.77 1.26 6.84
CA ARG A 144 -15.72 2.18 7.48
C ARG A 144 -17.01 2.23 6.70
N ALA A 145 -18.14 2.04 7.37
CA ALA A 145 -19.44 2.39 6.80
C ALA A 145 -19.58 3.92 6.76
N GLU A 146 -19.58 4.49 5.56
CA GLU A 146 -19.66 5.95 5.36
C GLU A 146 -20.66 6.26 4.24
N PRO A 147 -21.57 7.23 4.43
CA PRO A 147 -22.50 7.61 3.38
C PRO A 147 -21.77 8.21 2.17
N LEU A 148 -22.25 7.91 0.96
CA LEU A 148 -21.67 8.42 -0.28
C LEU A 148 -22.77 8.84 -1.25
N ASN A 149 -22.75 10.11 -1.67
CA ASN A 149 -23.65 10.67 -2.68
C ASN A 149 -25.15 10.37 -2.43
N GLY A 150 -25.61 10.50 -1.17
CA GLY A 150 -27.00 10.26 -0.79
C GLY A 150 -27.35 8.80 -0.47
N ILE A 151 -26.41 7.86 -0.59
CA ILE A 151 -26.59 6.48 -0.13
C ILE A 151 -26.20 6.43 1.36
N PRO A 152 -27.16 6.18 2.29
CA PRO A 152 -26.84 6.02 3.70
C PRO A 152 -26.09 4.71 3.92
N SER A 153 -25.14 4.70 4.86
CA SER A 153 -24.44 3.48 5.26
C SER A 153 -24.16 3.50 6.75
N THR A 154 -24.35 2.36 7.40
CA THR A 154 -24.15 2.18 8.85
C THR A 154 -23.45 0.84 9.11
N ALA A 155 -23.07 0.58 10.36
CA ALA A 155 -22.25 -0.57 10.69
C ALA A 155 -22.98 -1.93 10.64
N ALA A 156 -24.31 -1.96 10.63
CA ALA A 156 -25.07 -3.21 10.56
C ALA A 156 -25.13 -3.69 9.10
N VAL A 157 -24.88 -4.98 8.84
CA VAL A 157 -24.89 -5.58 7.50
C VAL A 157 -26.16 -5.25 6.71
N ALA A 158 -27.32 -5.22 7.37
CA ALA A 158 -28.61 -4.89 6.79
C ALA A 158 -28.71 -3.46 6.21
N THR A 159 -27.86 -2.55 6.69
CA THR A 159 -27.86 -1.12 6.36
C THR A 159 -26.45 -0.62 6.03
N GLN A 160 -25.54 -1.55 5.71
CA GLN A 160 -24.18 -1.29 5.25
C GLN A 160 -24.22 -1.31 3.72
N GLU A 161 -24.36 -0.14 3.12
CA GLU A 161 -24.49 0.01 1.67
C GLU A 161 -23.23 0.52 1.01
N VAL A 162 -22.39 1.20 1.78
CA VAL A 162 -21.14 1.79 1.31
C VAL A 162 -20.06 1.56 2.35
N LEU A 163 -18.92 1.05 1.90
CA LEU A 163 -17.71 0.93 2.70
C LEU A 163 -16.60 1.76 2.09
N ARG A 164 -15.99 2.63 2.90
CA ARG A 164 -14.66 3.16 2.63
C ARG A 164 -13.62 2.13 3.07
N LEU A 165 -12.74 1.78 2.16
CA LEU A 165 -11.59 0.91 2.36
C LEU A 165 -10.35 1.77 2.46
N THR A 166 -9.60 1.62 3.55
CA THR A 166 -8.30 2.27 3.71
C THR A 166 -7.24 1.20 3.89
N VAL A 167 -6.43 0.98 2.85
CA VAL A 167 -5.26 0.09 2.89
C VAL A 167 -4.03 0.93 3.18
N ARG A 168 -3.36 0.64 4.30
CA ARG A 168 -2.09 1.27 4.68
C ARG A 168 -0.97 0.24 4.65
N VAL A 169 0.07 0.53 3.88
CA VAL A 169 1.30 -0.27 3.80
C VAL A 169 2.46 0.52 4.37
N THR A 170 3.03 0.05 5.47
CA THR A 170 4.26 0.57 6.05
C THR A 170 5.47 0.01 5.31
N HIS A 171 6.52 0.81 5.14
CA HIS A 171 7.75 0.41 4.42
C HIS A 171 9.04 0.85 5.13
N GLY A 172 8.95 1.18 6.42
CA GLY A 172 10.05 1.66 7.25
C GLY A 172 9.63 1.78 8.71
N ALA A 173 10.56 2.26 9.56
CA ALA A 173 10.35 2.33 11.00
C ALA A 173 9.88 3.72 11.48
N GLN A 174 9.95 4.74 10.61
CA GLN A 174 9.51 6.08 10.97
C GLN A 174 7.98 6.19 10.82
N ALA A 175 7.37 7.06 11.62
CA ALA A 175 5.91 7.24 11.61
C ALA A 175 5.35 7.69 10.24
N GLY A 176 6.17 8.27 9.36
CA GLY A 176 5.81 8.70 8.02
C GLY A 176 6.11 7.69 6.91
N ASP A 177 6.70 6.54 7.23
CA ASP A 177 7.12 5.55 6.23
C ASP A 177 5.95 4.64 5.81
N PHE A 178 4.93 5.22 5.20
CA PHE A 178 3.78 4.48 4.70
C PHE A 178 3.22 5.03 3.39
N VAL A 179 2.53 4.14 2.67
CA VAL A 179 1.60 4.50 1.60
C VAL A 179 0.19 4.12 2.06
N GLU A 180 -0.77 4.98 1.79
CA GLU A 180 -2.18 4.75 2.10
C GLU A 180 -3.01 4.95 0.83
N LEU A 181 -3.89 4.00 0.56
CA LEU A 181 -4.86 4.05 -0.53
C LEU A 181 -6.27 3.97 0.05
N ASP A 182 -7.13 4.86 -0.41
CA ASP A 182 -8.56 4.85 -0.12
C ASP A 182 -9.35 4.42 -1.35
N ALA A 183 -10.40 3.63 -1.12
CA ALA A 183 -11.43 3.37 -2.11
C ALA A 183 -12.81 3.33 -1.45
N TYR A 184 -13.84 3.38 -2.28
CA TYR A 184 -15.22 3.14 -1.85
C TYR A 184 -15.77 1.94 -2.60
N ARG A 185 -16.44 1.04 -1.87
CA ARG A 185 -17.28 0.00 -2.45
C ARG A 185 -18.72 0.29 -2.07
N THR A 186 -19.61 0.24 -3.05
CA THR A 186 -21.06 0.27 -2.83
C THR A 186 -21.62 -1.12 -3.10
N ARG A 187 -22.69 -1.49 -2.40
CA ARG A 187 -23.49 -2.65 -2.78
C ARG A 187 -24.01 -2.45 -4.21
N HIS A 188 -24.20 -3.53 -4.96
CA HIS A 188 -24.64 -3.43 -6.37
C HIS A 188 -26.01 -2.73 -6.53
N ALA A 189 -26.94 -2.99 -5.62
CA ALA A 189 -28.27 -2.39 -5.57
C ALA A 189 -28.56 -1.87 -4.15
N PRO A 190 -27.98 -0.71 -3.77
CA PRO A 190 -28.08 -0.22 -2.41
C PRO A 190 -29.49 0.29 -2.10
N GLN A 191 -30.00 -0.02 -0.92
CA GLN A 191 -31.30 0.48 -0.48
C GLN A 191 -31.15 1.94 -0.03
N VAL A 192 -31.63 2.88 -0.84
CA VAL A 192 -31.84 4.26 -0.42
C VAL A 192 -33.23 4.34 0.20
N ALA A 193 -33.33 4.66 1.49
CA ALA A 193 -34.61 5.07 2.04
C ALA A 193 -35.08 6.30 1.24
N GLN A 194 -36.19 6.15 0.52
CA GLN A 194 -36.84 7.26 -0.18
C GLN A 194 -37.46 8.23 0.83
#